data_AF-A0A935GZ64-F1
#
_entry.id   AF-A0A935GZ64-F1
#
_cell.length_a   1.000
_cell.length_b   1.000
_cell.length_c   1.000
_cell.angle_alpha   90.00
_cell.angle_beta   90.00
_cell.angle_gamma   90.00
#
_symmetry.space_group_name_H-M   'P 1'
#
loop_
_entity.id
_entity.type
_entity.pdbx_description
1 polymer ?
#
loop_
_entity_poly.entity_id
_entity_poly.type
_entity_poly.pdbx_seq_one_letter_code
_entity_poly.pdbx_strand_id
1 'polypeptide(L)' 'MSKLAWRSIAHTELAQLLNGAALGDSSAVGDSTVYHFSQNGSEFVAVSLPEGKAVLLEMATAGRPQRRHIDPEAPPGA' A
#
# COMPACT_ATOMS: atom_id res chain seq x y z
N MET A 1 2.50 11.62 -14.63
CA MET A 1 3.20 11.52 -13.34
C MET A 1 2.15 11.19 -12.28
N SER A 2 2.16 9.97 -11.73
CA SER A 2 1.31 9.63 -10.58
C SER A 2 1.84 10.39 -9.37
N LYS A 3 0.96 11.12 -8.67
CA LYS A 3 1.30 11.74 -7.38
C LYS A 3 1.18 10.67 -6.30
N LEU A 4 2.15 10.61 -5.41
CA LEU A 4 2.04 9.79 -4.21
C LEU A 4 0.96 10.37 -3.30
N ALA A 5 0.00 9.52 -2.90
CA ALA A 5 -0.96 9.88 -1.87
C ALA A 5 -0.28 9.68 -0.50
N TRP A 6 0.02 10.79 0.18
CA TRP A 6 0.66 10.74 1.49
C TRP A 6 0.03 11.76 2.43
N ARG A 7 0.07 11.45 3.73
CA ARG A 7 -0.39 12.35 4.79
C ARG A 7 0.43 12.15 6.07
N SER A 8 0.50 13.19 6.89
CA SER A 8 0.98 13.07 8.27
C SER A 8 -0.16 12.57 9.16
N ILE A 9 0.15 11.63 10.04
CA ILE A 9 -0.75 11.09 11.07
C ILE A 9 -0.08 11.13 12.44
N ALA A 10 -0.85 10.96 13.50
CA ALA A 10 -0.31 10.77 14.85
C ALA A 10 0.16 9.32 15.06
N HIS A 11 1.07 9.10 16.02
CA HIS A 11 1.46 7.74 16.41
C HIS A 11 0.30 6.88 16.88
N THR A 12 -0.67 7.47 17.56
CA THR A 12 -1.86 6.75 18.04
C THR A 12 -2.68 6.21 16.87
N GLU A 13 -2.82 7.00 15.80
CA GLU A 13 -3.47 6.56 14.57
C GLU A 13 -2.65 5.47 13.88
N LEU A 14 -1.32 5.61 13.79
CA LEU A 14 -0.45 4.56 13.24
C LEU A 14 -0.59 3.24 14.01
N ALA A 15 -0.59 3.29 15.35
CA ALA A 15 -0.76 2.11 16.19
C ALA A 15 -2.11 1.43 15.96
N GLN A 16 -3.18 2.21 15.77
CA GLN A 16 -4.51 1.69 15.44
C GLN A 16 -4.53 1.01 14.05
N LEU A 17 -3.86 1.59 13.05
CA LEU A 17 -3.74 0.99 11.73
C LEU A 17 -2.98 -0.34 11.81
N LEU A 18 -1.86 -0.38 12.52
CA LEU A 18 -1.03 -1.58 12.66
C LEU A 18 -1.74 -2.72 13.41
N ASN A 19 -2.59 -2.43 14.39
CA ASN A 19 -3.32 -3.45 15.15
C ASN A 19 -4.23 -4.35 14.30
N GLY A 20 -4.71 -3.84 13.16
CA GLY A 20 -5.60 -4.57 12.25
C GLY A 20 -4.97 -4.84 10.88
N ALA A 21 -3.67 -4.63 10.72
CA ALA A 21 -2.98 -4.76 9.45
C ALA A 21 -2.22 -6.09 9.35
N ALA A 22 -2.04 -6.58 8.13
CA ALA A 22 -1.05 -7.58 7.83
C ALA A 22 0.30 -6.89 7.61
N LEU A 23 1.16 -6.94 8.62
CA LEU A 23 2.52 -6.41 8.56
C LEU A 23 3.38 -7.33 7.69
N GLY A 24 3.96 -6.78 6.62
CA GLY A 24 4.88 -7.48 5.74
C GLY A 24 6.33 -7.35 6.18
N ASP A 25 6.75 -6.11 6.49
CA ASP A 25 8.12 -5.82 6.91
C ASP A 25 8.17 -4.60 7.85
N SER A 26 9.23 -4.53 8.66
CA SER A 26 9.54 -3.36 9.47
C SER A 26 11.03 -3.21 9.67
N SER A 27 11.54 -1.97 9.52
CA SER A 27 12.95 -1.67 9.74
C SER A 27 13.13 -0.38 10.51
N ALA A 28 14.04 -0.39 11.47
CA ALA A 28 14.57 0.83 12.09
C ALA A 28 15.58 1.48 11.13
N VAL A 29 15.45 2.78 10.90
CA VAL A 29 16.34 3.59 10.05
C VAL A 29 16.63 4.89 10.78
N GLY A 30 17.81 4.98 11.41
CA GLY A 30 18.13 6.08 12.33
C GLY A 30 17.15 6.10 13.51
N ASP A 31 16.59 7.27 13.80
CA ASP A 31 15.59 7.46 14.88
C ASP A 31 14.14 7.22 14.41
N SER A 32 13.96 6.61 13.24
CA SER A 32 12.65 6.36 12.64
C SER A 32 12.42 4.87 12.42
N THR A 33 11.15 4.47 12.37
CA THR A 33 10.78 3.10 12.01
C THR A 33 9.91 3.11 10.76
N VAL A 34 10.31 2.35 9.75
CA VAL A 34 9.53 2.14 8.53
C VAL A 34 8.74 0.86 8.67
N TYR A 35 7.44 0.93 8.39
CA TYR A 35 6.53 -0.20 8.37
C TYR A 35 5.97 -0.37 6.97
N HIS A 36 5.98 -1.60 6.47
CA HIS A 36 5.27 -1.98 5.26
C HIS A 36 4.14 -2.94 5.64
N PHE A 37 2.90 -2.54 5.37
CA PHE A 37 1.73 -3.32 5.78
C PHE A 37 0.58 -3.20 4.78
N SER A 38 -0.35 -4.14 4.85
CA SER A 38 -1.59 -4.08 4.08
C SER A 38 -2.80 -4.09 5.00
N GLN A 39 -3.85 -3.37 4.60
CA GLN A 39 -5.11 -3.32 5.31
C GLN A 39 -6.26 -3.17 4.30
N ASN A 40 -7.28 -4.01 4.41
CA ASN A 40 -8.45 -4.00 3.52
C ASN A 40 -8.11 -4.08 2.02
N GLY A 41 -7.00 -4.74 1.66
CA GLY A 41 -6.55 -4.87 0.27
C GLY A 41 -5.76 -3.68 -0.28
N SER A 42 -5.58 -2.61 0.51
CA SER A 42 -4.64 -1.52 0.21
C SER A 42 -3.28 -1.77 0.85
N GLU A 43 -2.22 -1.40 0.14
CA GLU A 43 -0.84 -1.51 0.60
C GLU A 43 -0.33 -0.14 1.06
N PHE A 44 0.36 -0.11 2.19
CA PHE A 44 0.78 1.11 2.87
C PHE A 44 2.24 1.03 3.32
N VAL A 45 2.91 2.17 3.25
CA VAL A 45 4.19 2.40 3.91
C VAL A 45 4.00 3.50 4.94
N ALA A 46 4.37 3.23 6.19
CA ALA A 46 4.39 4.24 7.24
C ALA A 46 5.80 4.48 7.77
N VAL A 47 6.17 5.73 7.99
CA VAL A 47 7.43 6.13 8.63
C VAL A 47 7.09 6.81 9.95
N SER A 48 7.35 6.13 11.06
CA SER A 48 7.29 6.66 12.42
C SER A 48 8.48 7.58 12.67
N LEU A 49 8.21 8.80 13.13
CA LEU A 49 9.21 9.82 13.46
C LEU A 49 9.27 10.03 14.98
N PRO A 50 10.42 10.42 15.56
CA PRO A 50 10.57 10.52 17.02
C PRO A 50 9.68 11.61 17.67
N GLU A 51 9.19 12.56 16.88
CA GLU A 51 8.35 13.68 17.30
C GLU A 51 6.86 13.35 17.55
N GLY A 52 6.51 12.06 17.64
CA GLY A 52 5.13 11.66 17.89
C GLY A 52 4.23 11.70 16.65
N LYS A 53 4.80 11.89 15.46
CA LYS A 53 4.10 11.81 14.16
C LYS A 53 4.58 10.65 13.31
N ALA A 54 3.77 10.27 12.35
CA ALA A 54 4.17 9.37 11.28
C ALA A 54 3.73 9.92 9.93
N VAL A 55 4.48 9.56 8.88
CA VAL A 55 4.06 9.80 7.49
C VAL A 55 3.49 8.49 6.97
N LEU A 56 2.24 8.53 6.50
CA LEU A 56 1.57 7.40 5.88
C LEU A 56 1.50 7.63 4.37
N LEU A 57 1.91 6.62 3.61
CA LEU A 57 1.84 6.58 2.16
C LEU A 57 0.93 5.43 1.76
N GLU A 58 -0.05 5.70 0.90
CA GLU A 58 -0.83 4.67 0.23
C GLU A 58 -0.15 4.32 -1.09
N MET A 59 0.23 3.06 -1.23
CA MET A 59 0.80 2.55 -2.48
C MET A 59 -0.35 2.34 -3.44
N ALA A 60 -0.36 3.10 -4.54
CA ALA A 60 -1.32 2.86 -5.61
C ALA A 60 -1.14 1.41 -6.08
N THR A 61 -2.17 0.58 -5.93
CA THR A 61 -2.18 -0.77 -6.46
C THR A 61 -1.88 -0.66 -7.95
N ALA A 62 -0.70 -1.16 -8.37
CA ALA A 62 -0.39 -1.28 -9.78
C ALA A 62 -1.46 -2.20 -10.37
N GLY A 63 -2.46 -1.61 -11.03
CA GLY A 63 -3.60 -2.31 -11.58
C GLY A 63 -3.09 -3.49 -12.38
N ARG A 64 -3.42 -4.70 -11.89
CA ARG A 64 -3.11 -5.95 -12.58
C ARG A 64 -3.54 -5.77 -14.03
N PRO A 65 -2.66 -5.95 -15.04
CA PRO A 65 -3.04 -5.74 -16.42
C PRO A 65 -4.25 -6.64 -16.71
N GLN A 66 -5.40 -6.02 -16.95
CA GLN A 66 -6.63 -6.72 -17.27
C GLN A 66 -6.42 -7.34 -18.65
N ARG A 67 -6.02 -8.61 -18.69
CA ARG A 67 -5.95 -9.37 -19.93
C ARG A 67 -7.36 -9.34 -20.53
N ARG A 68 -7.53 -8.60 -21.64
CA ARG A 68 -8.71 -8.72 -22.48
C ARG A 68 -8.80 -10.19 -22.88
N HIS A 69 -9.84 -10.87 -22.44
CA HIS A 69 -10.20 -12.16 -23.01
C HIS A 69 -10.60 -11.89 -24.45
N ILE A 70 -9.73 -12.27 -25.39
CA ILE A 70 -10.07 -12.29 -26.81
C ILE A 70 -10.78 -13.63 -26.99
N ASP A 71 -12.10 -13.59 -27.16
CA ASP A 71 -12.83 -14.78 -27.62
C ASP A 71 -12.23 -15.20 -28.97
N PRO A 72 -11.80 -16.46 -29.14
CA PRO A 72 -11.33 -16.91 -30.44
C PRO A 72 -12.50 -16.82 -31.43
N GLU A 73 -12.33 -16.00 -32.46
CA GLU A 73 -13.26 -15.88 -33.57
C GLU A 73 -13.52 -17.28 -34.17
N ALA A 74 -14.77 -17.73 -34.10
CA ALA A 74 -15.18 -19.01 -34.66
C ALA A 74 -14.87 -19.01 -36.17
N PRO A 75 -14.20 -20.05 -36.72
CA PRO A 75 -13.87 -20.08 -38.13
C PRO A 75 -15.15 -20.14 -38.98
N PRO A 76 -15.22 -19.42 -40.12
CA PRO A 76 -16.37 -19.50 -41.00
C PRO A 76 -16.29 -20.81 -41.80
N GLY A 77 -17.29 -21.67 -41.61
CA GLY A 77 -17.62 -22.72 -42.57
C GLY A 77 -17.58 -24.14 -42.00
N ALA A 78 -18.76 -24.68 -41.72
CA ALA A 78 -19.11 -26.08 -41.94
C ALA A 78 -20.56 -26.13 -42.44
#